data_AF-A0A6I5NPG3-F1
#
_entry.id   AF-A0A6I5NPG3-F1
#
_cell.length_a   1.000
_cell.length_b   1.000
_cell.length_c   1.000
_cell.angle_alpha   90.00
_cell.angle_beta   90.00
_cell.angle_gamma   90.00
#
_symmetry.space_group_name_H-M   'P 1'
#
loop_
_entity.id
_entity.type
_entity.pdbx_description
1 polymer ?
#
loop_
_entity_poly.entity_id
_entity_poly.type
_entity_poly.pdbx_seq_one_letter_code
_entity_poly.pdbx_strand_id
1 'polypeptide(L)'
;VSACLSAGARHVLSTLWRVESEASMVLMVEFYRRLQRGLAPAEALKQAQSFLAHAKRETLYDWFTEALALIPDTAVQPLLRVRQEKFEQPGAEQPFSHFYFWAPFTITTL
;
A
#
# COMPACT_ATOMS: atom_id res chain seq x y z
N VAL A 1 -5.09 -12.11 -15.01
CA VAL A 1 -5.14 -13.00 -13.82
C VAL A 1 -5.04 -14.47 -14.22
N SER A 2 -5.95 -14.99 -15.05
CA SER A 2 -5.97 -16.41 -15.48
C SER A 2 -4.63 -16.91 -16.04
N ALA A 3 -3.99 -16.17 -16.95
CA ALA A 3 -2.71 -16.56 -17.54
C ALA A 3 -1.60 -16.76 -16.48
N CYS A 4 -1.55 -15.93 -15.43
CA CYS A 4 -0.56 -16.06 -14.35
C CYS A 4 -0.81 -17.32 -13.51
N LEU A 5 -2.09 -17.62 -13.21
CA LEU A 5 -2.47 -18.83 -12.49
C LEU A 5 -2.15 -20.08 -13.32
N SER A 6 -2.50 -20.08 -14.62
CA SER A 6 -2.15 -21.15 -15.55
C SER A 6 -0.64 -21.33 -15.72
N ALA A 7 0.15 -20.27 -15.54
CA ALA A 7 1.61 -20.32 -15.53
C ALA A 7 2.22 -20.77 -14.18
N GLY A 8 1.40 -21.16 -13.20
CA GLY A 8 1.84 -21.73 -11.93
C GLY A 8 1.94 -20.75 -10.75
N ALA A 9 1.49 -19.50 -10.90
CA ALA A 9 1.40 -18.59 -9.76
C ALA A 9 0.37 -19.11 -8.73
N ARG A 10 0.78 -19.27 -7.47
CA ARG A 10 -0.12 -19.72 -6.38
C ARG A 10 -1.15 -18.66 -5.98
N HIS A 11 -0.71 -17.40 -6.02
CA HIS A 11 -1.53 -16.23 -5.73
C HIS A 11 -1.23 -15.13 -6.72
N VAL A 12 -2.29 -14.45 -7.19
CA VAL A 12 -2.18 -13.28 -8.07
C VAL A 12 -2.89 -12.12 -7.41
N LEU A 13 -2.11 -11.11 -6.99
CA LEU A 13 -2.62 -9.81 -6.56
C LEU A 13 -2.83 -8.92 -7.78
N SER A 14 -4.01 -8.36 -7.94
CA SER A 14 -4.37 -7.51 -9.07
C SER A 14 -5.28 -6.36 -8.64
N THR A 15 -5.50 -5.37 -9.52
CA THR A 15 -6.45 -4.29 -9.29
C THR A 15 -7.57 -4.30 -10.34
N LEU A 16 -8.80 -4.04 -9.90
CA LEU A 16 -9.97 -3.88 -10.80
C LEU A 16 -9.93 -2.58 -11.61
N TRP A 17 -9.34 -1.52 -11.07
CA TRP A 17 -9.12 -0.24 -11.75
C TRP A 17 -7.72 0.30 -11.45
N ARG A 18 -7.33 1.36 -12.16
CA ARG A 18 -6.07 2.07 -11.91
C ARG A 18 -6.16 2.84 -10.59
N VAL A 19 -5.25 2.54 -9.68
CA VAL A 19 -5.11 3.22 -8.39
C VAL A 19 -3.98 4.25 -8.48
N GLU A 20 -4.12 5.33 -7.72
CA GLU A 20 -3.08 6.34 -7.55
C GLU A 20 -1.78 5.69 -6.98
N SER A 21 -0.62 6.18 -7.40
CA SER A 21 0.67 5.53 -7.15
C SER A 21 1.08 5.54 -5.69
N GLU A 22 0.81 6.62 -4.95
CA GLU A 22 1.14 6.77 -3.53
C GLU A 22 0.30 5.82 -2.68
N ALA A 23 -1.02 5.78 -2.91
CA ALA A 23 -1.93 4.80 -2.29
C ALA A 23 -1.50 3.36 -2.59
N SER A 24 -1.17 3.06 -3.85
CA SER A 24 -0.72 1.73 -4.27
C SER A 24 0.58 1.33 -3.56
N MET A 25 1.54 2.24 -3.45
CA MET A 25 2.81 1.99 -2.78
C MET A 25 2.60 1.65 -1.31
N VAL A 26 1.84 2.48 -0.58
CA VAL A 26 1.56 2.25 0.85
C VAL A 26 0.86 0.90 1.04
N LEU A 27 -0.17 0.61 0.25
CA LEU A 27 -0.90 -0.65 0.35
C LEU A 27 -0.01 -1.87 0.07
N MET A 28 0.83 -1.82 -0.96
CA MET A 28 1.72 -2.94 -1.31
C MET A 28 2.76 -3.20 -0.23
N VAL A 29 3.36 -2.15 0.34
CA VAL A 29 4.32 -2.29 1.44
C VAL A 29 3.63 -2.87 2.68
N GLU A 30 2.44 -2.38 3.03
CA GLU A 30 1.66 -2.86 4.17
C GLU A 30 1.19 -4.30 3.99
N PHE A 31 0.84 -4.70 2.76
CA PHE A 31 0.55 -6.08 2.40
C PHE A 31 1.76 -7.00 2.64
N TYR A 32 2.94 -6.64 2.11
CA TYR A 32 4.14 -7.46 2.25
C TYR A 32 4.67 -7.49 3.69
N ARG A 33 4.59 -6.38 4.44
CA ARG A 33 4.93 -6.36 5.87
C ARG A 33 4.11 -7.37 6.66
N ARG A 34 2.82 -7.51 6.36
CA ARG A 34 1.93 -8.49 6.99
C ARG A 34 2.19 -9.91 6.52
N LEU A 35 2.44 -10.10 5.23
CA LEU A 35 2.81 -11.41 4.68
C LEU A 35 4.10 -11.94 5.32
N GLN A 36 5.11 -11.09 5.50
CA GLN A 36 6.37 -11.44 6.18
C GLN A 36 6.19 -11.79 7.67
N ARG A 37 5.12 -11.29 8.30
CA ARG A 37 4.73 -11.65 9.67
C ARG A 37 3.94 -12.96 9.76
N GLY A 38 3.76 -13.67 8.64
CA GLY A 38 3.12 -14.99 8.59
C GLY A 38 1.61 -14.97 8.36
N LEU A 39 1.02 -13.81 8.03
CA LEU A 39 -0.42 -13.73 7.74
C LEU A 39 -0.72 -14.41 6.40
N ALA A 40 -1.87 -15.08 6.32
CA ALA A 40 -2.38 -15.62 5.07
C ALA A 40 -2.62 -14.48 4.05
N PRO A 41 -2.41 -14.70 2.74
CA PRO A 41 -2.45 -13.61 1.75
C PRO A 41 -3.76 -12.80 1.73
N ALA A 42 -4.91 -13.45 1.86
CA ALA A 42 -6.20 -12.75 1.91
C ALA A 42 -6.34 -11.86 3.16
N GLU A 43 -5.85 -12.33 4.31
CA GLU A 43 -5.88 -11.57 5.56
C GLU A 43 -4.87 -10.42 5.54
N ALA A 44 -3.66 -10.65 5.01
CA ALA A 44 -2.67 -9.59 4.80
C ALA A 44 -3.22 -8.47 3.91
N LEU A 45 -3.93 -8.82 2.82
CA LEU A 45 -4.56 -7.84 1.94
C LEU A 45 -5.68 -7.08 2.65
N LYS A 46 -6.60 -7.78 3.32
CA LYS A 46 -7.71 -7.17 4.05
C LYS A 46 -7.21 -6.16 5.09
N GLN A 47 -6.17 -6.51 5.84
CA GLN A 47 -5.61 -5.60 6.84
C GLN A 47 -4.84 -4.43 6.21
N ALA A 48 -4.17 -4.62 5.08
CA ALA A 48 -3.54 -3.51 4.35
C ALA A 48 -4.58 -2.52 3.79
N GLN A 49 -5.68 -3.04 3.24
CA GLN A 49 -6.82 -2.22 2.81
C GLN A 49 -7.43 -1.46 3.99
N SER A 50 -7.66 -2.14 5.12
CA SER A 50 -8.18 -1.51 6.34
C SER A 50 -7.25 -0.43 6.88
N PHE A 51 -5.93 -0.67 6.86
CA PHE A 51 -4.95 0.34 7.26
C PHE A 51 -5.09 1.57 6.36
N LEU A 52 -5.03 1.41 5.04
CA LEU A 52 -5.06 2.54 4.12
C LEU A 52 -6.38 3.32 4.19
N ALA A 53 -7.51 2.63 4.33
CA ALA A 53 -8.84 3.22 4.43
C ALA A 53 -9.01 4.14 5.66
N HIS A 54 -8.30 3.84 6.76
CA HIS A 54 -8.43 4.59 8.03
C HIS A 54 -7.18 5.41 8.36
N ALA A 55 -6.15 5.37 7.50
CA ALA A 55 -4.89 6.07 7.74
C ALA A 55 -5.13 7.58 7.76
N LYS A 56 -4.84 8.17 8.93
CA LYS A 56 -4.85 9.62 9.09
C LYS A 56 -3.58 10.21 8.49
N ARG A 57 -3.61 11.52 8.22
CA ARG A 57 -2.42 12.27 7.75
C ARG A 57 -1.20 12.07 8.64
N GLU A 58 -1.39 12.19 9.95
CA GLU A 58 -0.34 11.98 10.96
C GLU A 58 0.27 10.57 10.86
N THR A 59 -0.59 9.55 10.76
CA THR A 59 -0.15 8.16 10.61
C THR A 59 0.64 7.95 9.32
N LEU A 60 0.24 8.60 8.22
CA LEU A 60 0.95 8.52 6.94
C LEU A 60 2.30 9.25 7.02
N TYR A 61 2.35 10.41 7.68
CA TYR A 61 3.59 11.15 7.90
C TYR A 61 4.62 10.31 8.68
N ASP A 62 4.19 9.67 9.77
CA ASP A 62 5.02 8.77 10.57
C ASP A 62 5.46 7.54 9.75
N TRP A 63 4.54 6.98 8.96
CA TRP A 63 4.83 5.87 8.06
C TRP A 63 5.94 6.22 7.04
N PHE A 64 5.92 7.43 6.47
CA PHE A 64 6.99 7.90 5.58
C PHE A 64 8.31 8.12 6.34
N THR A 65 8.26 8.58 7.59
CA THR A 65 9.46 8.68 8.45
C THR A 65 10.12 7.32 8.63
N GLU A 66 9.33 6.29 8.95
CA GLU A 66 9.83 4.92 9.06
C GLU A 66 10.40 4.42 7.73
N ALA A 67 9.71 4.67 6.61
CA ALA A 67 10.18 4.25 5.29
C ALA A 67 11.53 4.90 4.92
N LEU A 68 11.71 6.19 5.20
CA LEU A 68 12.97 6.91 4.98
C LEU A 68 14.12 6.36 5.83
N ALA A 69 13.85 5.90 7.05
CA ALA A 69 14.86 5.28 7.91
C ALA A 69 15.35 3.92 7.39
N LEU A 70 14.51 3.20 6.62
CA LEU A 70 14.81 1.87 6.10
C LEU A 70 15.49 1.88 4.73
N ILE A 71 15.48 3.02 4.02
CA ILE A 71 15.99 3.12 2.64
C ILE A 71 17.29 3.94 2.64
N PRO A 72 18.47 3.30 2.60
CA PRO A 72 19.76 4.00 2.57
C PRO A 72 20.06 4.62 1.19
N ASP A 73 19.23 4.36 0.18
CA ASP A 73 19.41 4.84 -1.20
C ASP A 73 19.11 6.35 -1.31
N THR A 74 20.12 7.11 -1.71
CA THR A 74 20.07 8.55 -1.90
C THR A 74 19.22 8.99 -3.11
N ALA A 75 18.95 8.11 -4.07
CA ALA A 75 18.14 8.45 -5.24
C ALA A 75 16.62 8.43 -4.94
N VAL A 76 16.17 7.55 -4.04
CA VAL A 76 14.75 7.39 -3.70
C VAL A 76 14.30 8.29 -2.55
N GLN A 77 15.21 8.62 -1.62
CA GLN A 77 14.89 9.47 -0.48
C GLN A 77 14.26 10.83 -0.86
N PRO A 78 14.74 11.58 -1.87
CA PRO A 78 14.14 12.85 -2.26
C PRO A 78 12.67 12.69 -2.68
N LEU A 79 12.35 11.63 -3.44
CA LEU A 79 10.98 11.34 -3.85
C LEU A 79 10.07 11.05 -2.65
N LEU A 80 10.56 10.30 -1.66
CA LEU A 80 9.80 9.97 -0.46
C LEU A 80 9.60 11.20 0.45
N ARG A 81 10.58 12.09 0.56
CA ARG A 81 10.43 13.37 1.29
C ARG A 81 9.35 14.25 0.66
N VAL A 82 9.36 14.41 -0.67
CA VAL A 82 8.32 15.17 -1.37
C VAL A 82 6.92 14.60 -1.10
N ARG A 83 6.79 13.27 -1.02
CA ARG A 83 5.51 12.62 -0.68
C ARG A 83 5.15 12.81 0.79
N GLN A 84 6.12 12.74 1.69
CA GLN A 84 5.93 13.00 3.11
C GLN A 84 5.43 14.42 3.40
N GLU A 85 6.06 15.44 2.79
CA GLU A 85 5.69 16.86 2.94
C GLU A 85 4.23 17.12 2.56
N LYS A 86 3.67 16.37 1.59
CA LYS A 86 2.24 16.47 1.27
C LYS A 86 1.33 16.15 2.43
N PHE A 87 1.78 15.35 3.41
CA PHE A 87 1.01 14.99 4.60
C PHE A 87 1.13 16.03 5.74
N GLU A 88 2.15 16.90 5.70
CA GLU A 88 2.27 18.05 6.62
C GLU A 88 1.35 19.20 6.26
N GLN A 89 1.12 19.43 4.96
CA GLN A 89 0.29 20.53 4.48
C GLN A 89 -1.20 20.35 4.89
N PRO A 90 -2.03 21.40 4.91
CA PRO A 90 -3.47 21.24 5.14
C PRO A 90 -4.13 20.38 4.06
N GLY A 91 -5.01 19.45 4.45
CA GLY A 91 -5.71 18.56 3.52
C GLY A 91 -6.75 17.68 4.23
N ALA A 92 -7.32 16.70 3.53
CA ALA A 92 -8.28 15.76 4.13
C ALA A 92 -7.63 14.96 5.26
N GLU A 93 -8.31 14.83 6.41
CA GLU A 93 -7.81 14.11 7.61
C GLU A 93 -7.46 12.65 7.32
N GLN A 94 -8.23 12.00 6.45
CA GLN A 94 -7.99 10.64 5.95
C GLN A 94 -7.89 10.67 4.42
N PRO A 95 -6.69 10.94 3.86
CA PRO A 95 -6.49 11.16 2.43
C PRO A 95 -6.97 10.01 1.54
N PHE A 96 -6.95 8.77 2.06
CA PHE A 96 -7.25 7.56 1.31
C PHE A 96 -8.52 6.82 1.77
N SER A 97 -9.43 7.51 2.47
CA SER A 97 -10.69 6.92 2.96
C SER A 97 -11.62 6.43 1.84
N HIS A 98 -11.63 7.11 0.70
CA HIS A 98 -12.48 6.75 -0.43
C HIS A 98 -12.11 5.38 -1.02
N PHE A 99 -13.11 4.55 -1.33
CA PHE A 99 -12.92 3.16 -1.81
C PHE A 99 -12.03 3.03 -3.04
N TYR A 100 -11.95 4.09 -3.85
CA TYR A 100 -11.05 4.19 -5.01
C TYR A 100 -9.61 3.74 -4.69
N PHE A 101 -9.09 4.05 -3.49
CA PHE A 101 -7.69 3.87 -3.14
C PHE A 101 -7.32 2.45 -2.69
N TRP A 102 -8.27 1.64 -2.23
CA TRP A 102 -7.98 0.37 -1.56
C TRP A 102 -8.91 -0.78 -1.97
N ALA A 103 -10.16 -0.51 -2.36
CA ALA A 103 -11.12 -1.55 -2.72
C ALA A 103 -10.80 -2.36 -4.00
N PRO A 104 -10.08 -1.85 -5.03
CA PRO A 104 -9.88 -2.64 -6.24
C PRO A 104 -8.87 -3.77 -6.08
N PHE A 105 -8.07 -3.77 -5.02
CA PHE A 105 -7.07 -4.81 -4.82
C PHE A 105 -7.75 -6.12 -4.50
N THR A 106 -7.47 -7.14 -5.32
CA THR A 106 -8.01 -8.49 -5.18
C THR A 106 -6.88 -9.50 -5.25
N ILE A 107 -7.01 -10.57 -4.47
CA ILE A 107 -6.09 -11.71 -4.54
C ILE A 107 -6.85 -12.94 -5.04
N THR A 108 -6.35 -13.53 -6.13
CA THR A 108 -6.92 -14.75 -6.71
C THR A 108 -5.97 -15.92 -6.45
N THR A 109 -6.52 -17.06 -6.06
CA THR A 109 -5.78 -18.32 -5.85
C THR A 109 -6.48 -19.44 -6.64
N LEU A 110 -5.74 -20.52 -6.92
CA LEU A 110 -6.26 -21.73 -7.57
C LEU A 110 -6.91 -22.66 -6.55
#